data_AF-A0A453MWZ7-F1
#
_entry.id   AF-A0A453MWZ7-F1
#
_cell.length_a   1.000
_cell.length_b   1.000
_cell.length_c   1.000
_cell.angle_alpha   90.00
_cell.angle_beta   90.00
_cell.angle_gamma   90.00
#
_symmetry.space_group_name_H-M   'P 1'
#
loop_
_entity.id
_entity.type
_entity.pdbx_description
1 polymer ?
#
loop_
_entity_poly.entity_id
_entity_poly.type
_entity_poly.pdbx_seq_one_letter_code
_entity_poly.pdbx_strand_id
1 'polypeptide(L)'
;DALCLLSRGVICIRTIETHSKITSSSRFHPYFEGCIGALDGTHIPACVPIHMQDRFRGGKSFPTQNVLAAVDFDLRFTYVLAGWEGSAHDSYVLQDALSRPNGLKIPEGGILTHGFKMKLSLVLS
;
A
#
# COMPACT_ATOMS: atom_id res chain seq x y z
N ASP A 1 -17.15 -2.23 6.97
CA ASP A 1 -15.91 -1.44 7.10
C ASP A 1 -16.03 -0.07 6.46
N ALA A 2 -16.06 0.98 7.28
CA ALA A 2 -16.12 2.38 6.84
C ALA A 2 -14.94 2.78 5.93
N LEU A 3 -13.80 2.10 6.06
CA LEU A 3 -12.62 2.28 5.20
C LEU A 3 -12.87 1.86 3.74
N CYS A 4 -13.66 0.80 3.51
CA CYS A 4 -13.97 0.29 2.18
C CYS A 4 -15.03 1.14 1.44
N LEU A 5 -15.84 1.92 2.16
CA LEU A 5 -16.85 2.81 1.55
C LEU A 5 -16.26 4.15 1.14
N LEU A 6 -15.28 4.67 1.89
CA LEU A 6 -14.55 5.91 1.55
C LEU A 6 -13.55 5.71 0.39
N SER A 7 -13.02 4.49 0.21
CA SER A 7 -11.99 4.24 -0.81
C SER A 7 -12.48 4.49 -2.24
N ARG A 8 -13.74 4.16 -2.56
CA ARG A 8 -14.32 4.27 -3.91
C ARG A 8 -14.33 5.69 -4.50
N GLY A 9 -14.39 6.73 -3.66
CA GLY A 9 -14.48 8.13 -4.11
C GLY A 9 -13.19 8.94 -3.94
N VAL A 10 -12.27 8.48 -3.09
CA VAL A 10 -11.09 9.26 -2.67
C VAL A 10 -9.77 8.65 -3.15
N ILE A 11 -9.75 7.33 -3.32
CA ILE A 11 -8.54 6.53 -3.52
C ILE A 11 -8.68 5.82 -4.88
N CYS A 12 -8.36 6.55 -5.95
CA CYS A 12 -8.37 6.05 -7.33
C CYS A 12 -7.08 6.49 -8.01
N ILE A 13 -6.53 5.63 -8.85
CA ILE A 13 -5.45 6.00 -9.76
C ILE A 13 -6.03 6.98 -10.77
N ARG A 14 -5.63 8.25 -10.67
CA ARG A 14 -6.21 9.34 -11.48
C ARG A 14 -5.58 9.51 -12.86
N THR A 15 -4.42 8.90 -13.10
CA THR A 15 -3.74 9.00 -14.38
C THR A 15 -2.85 7.79 -14.63
N ILE A 16 -2.76 7.41 -15.91
CA ILE A 16 -1.81 6.43 -16.45
C ILE A 16 -0.60 7.10 -17.12
N GLU A 17 -0.59 8.43 -17.16
CA GLU A 17 0.50 9.18 -17.75
C GLU A 17 1.73 9.14 -16.85
N THR A 18 2.89 8.86 -17.45
CA THR A 18 4.18 8.92 -16.76
C THR A 18 4.38 10.32 -16.18
N HIS A 19 4.53 10.40 -14.85
CA HIS A 19 4.66 11.68 -14.16
C HIS A 19 5.89 12.46 -14.67
N SER A 20 5.77 13.80 -14.77
CA SER A 20 6.81 14.67 -15.33
C SER A 20 8.18 14.49 -14.66
N LYS A 21 8.22 14.24 -13.35
CA LYS A 21 9.45 13.91 -12.59
C LYS A 21 10.24 12.72 -13.16
N ILE A 22 9.57 11.75 -13.78
CA ILE A 22 10.24 10.62 -14.45
C ILE A 22 10.73 11.05 -15.82
N THR A 23 9.84 11.60 -16.66
CA THR A 23 10.16 11.97 -18.05
C THR A 23 11.21 13.08 -18.13
N SER A 24 11.27 13.97 -17.14
CA SER A 24 12.25 15.05 -17.06
C SER A 24 13.62 14.62 -16.55
N SER A 25 13.80 13.37 -16.13
CA SER A 25 15.04 12.87 -15.54
C SER A 25 15.63 11.74 -16.36
N SER A 26 16.83 11.96 -16.92
CA SER A 26 17.60 10.91 -17.60
C SER A 26 18.01 9.75 -16.69
N ARG A 27 17.88 9.90 -15.37
CA ARG A 27 18.11 8.84 -14.40
C ARG A 27 16.92 7.88 -14.29
N PHE A 28 15.70 8.39 -14.45
CA PHE A 28 14.47 7.62 -14.25
C PHE A 28 13.83 7.20 -15.58
N HIS A 29 13.95 8.04 -16.61
CA HIS A 29 13.57 7.70 -17.97
C HIS A 29 14.71 6.95 -18.68
N PRO A 30 14.44 5.85 -19.41
CA PRO A 30 13.12 5.24 -19.68
C PRO A 30 12.70 4.16 -18.67
N TYR A 31 13.54 3.85 -17.67
CA TYR A 31 13.36 2.69 -16.79
C TYR A 31 12.04 2.66 -15.99
N PHE A 32 11.46 3.82 -15.70
CA PHE A 32 10.20 3.97 -14.97
C PHE A 32 9.08 4.54 -15.84
N GLU A 33 9.18 4.41 -17.17
CA GLU A 33 8.08 4.75 -18.07
C GLU A 33 6.83 3.91 -17.74
N GLY A 34 5.66 4.55 -17.71
CA GLY A 34 4.40 3.93 -17.29
C GLY A 34 4.25 3.73 -15.77
N CYS A 35 5.22 4.18 -14.97
CA CYS A 35 5.10 4.15 -13.53
C CYS A 35 4.04 5.17 -13.07
N ILE A 36 3.03 4.67 -12.36
CA ILE A 36 1.91 5.46 -11.84
C ILE A 36 2.03 5.71 -10.33
N GLY A 37 2.96 5.03 -9.66
CA GLY A 37 3.11 5.14 -8.22
C GLY A 37 4.05 4.12 -7.57
N ALA A 38 4.01 4.13 -6.24
CA ALA A 38 4.73 3.20 -5.39
C ALA A 38 3.77 2.39 -4.53
N LEU A 39 4.16 1.16 -4.22
CA LEU A 39 3.41 0.20 -3.39
C LEU A 39 4.34 -0.37 -2.33
N ASP A 40 3.94 -0.31 -1.06
CA ASP A 40 4.74 -0.86 0.02
C ASP A 40 3.90 -1.41 1.17
N GLY A 41 4.43 -2.46 1.82
CA GLY A 41 3.88 -3.05 3.04
C GLY A 41 4.53 -2.41 4.27
N THR A 42 3.73 -1.90 5.19
CA THR A 42 4.22 -1.23 6.39
C THR A 42 3.58 -1.81 7.64
N HIS A 43 4.39 -2.00 8.69
CA HIS A 43 3.94 -2.58 9.95
C HIS A 43 3.62 -1.47 10.95
N ILE A 44 2.33 -1.35 11.31
CA ILE A 44 1.89 -0.40 12.34
C ILE A 44 1.49 -1.15 13.62
N PRO A 45 1.60 -0.52 14.81
CA PRO A 45 1.09 -1.11 16.04
C PRO A 45 -0.39 -1.47 15.93
N ALA A 46 -0.78 -2.60 16.51
CA ALA A 46 -2.17 -3.04 16.56
C ALA A 46 -2.62 -3.22 18.01
N CYS A 47 -3.75 -2.63 18.38
CA CYS A 47 -4.42 -2.90 19.65
C CYS A 47 -5.34 -4.11 19.45
N VAL A 48 -4.84 -5.30 19.80
CA VAL A 48 -5.61 -6.54 19.69
C VAL A 48 -5.89 -7.15 21.07
N PRO A 49 -7.06 -7.79 21.27
CA PRO A 49 -7.36 -8.55 22.47
C PRO A 49 -6.28 -9.60 22.77
N ILE A 50 -6.02 -9.84 24.06
CA ILE A 50 -4.95 -10.73 24.55
C ILE A 50 -4.98 -12.10 23.87
N HIS A 51 -6.16 -12.69 23.68
CA HIS A 51 -6.33 -14.01 23.06
C HIS A 51 -5.99 -14.06 21.55
N MET A 52 -5.79 -12.91 20.89
CA MET A 52 -5.35 -12.83 19.48
C MET A 52 -3.93 -12.31 19.33
N GLN A 53 -3.26 -11.88 20.40
CA GLN A 53 -1.95 -11.21 20.33
C GLN A 53 -0.87 -12.06 19.67
N ASP A 54 -0.89 -13.38 19.84
CA ASP A 54 0.14 -14.26 19.28
C ASP A 54 0.15 -14.23 17.75
N ARG A 55 -1.01 -14.04 17.10
CA ARG A 55 -1.09 -13.95 15.64
C ARG A 55 -0.55 -12.63 15.10
N PHE A 56 -0.72 -11.55 15.86
CA PHE A 56 -0.25 -10.21 15.52
C PHE A 56 1.18 -9.93 16.04
N ARG A 57 1.78 -10.83 16.82
CA ARG A 57 3.17 -10.77 17.25
C ARG A 57 4.09 -11.13 16.08
N GLY A 58 4.63 -10.12 15.42
CA GLY A 58 5.75 -10.28 14.48
C GLY A 58 7.09 -10.39 15.23
N GLY A 59 8.20 -10.05 14.56
CA GLY A 59 9.54 -10.00 15.17
C GLY A 59 9.79 -8.85 16.18
N LYS A 60 8.75 -8.10 16.57
CA LYS A 60 8.83 -6.98 17.53
C LYS A 60 8.10 -7.34 18.83
N SER A 61 8.46 -6.66 19.92
CA SER A 61 7.90 -6.90 21.26
C SER A 61 6.40 -6.61 21.42
N PHE A 62 5.77 -5.99 20.42
CA PHE A 62 4.36 -5.58 20.44
C PHE A 62 3.60 -6.12 19.21
N PRO A 63 2.28 -6.37 19.34
CA PRO A 63 1.44 -6.75 18.21
C PRO A 63 1.44 -5.68 17.12
N THR A 64 1.62 -6.10 15.87
CA THR A 64 1.61 -5.25 14.68
C THR A 64 0.60 -5.77 13.67
N GLN A 65 0.08 -4.89 12.83
CA GLN A 65 -0.67 -5.25 11.63
C GLN A 65 0.11 -4.80 10.39
N ASN A 66 0.06 -5.60 9.34
CA ASN A 66 0.59 -5.25 8.03
C ASN A 66 -0.45 -4.41 7.30
N VAL A 67 -0.03 -3.24 6.83
CA VAL A 67 -0.81 -2.32 6.02
C VAL A 67 -0.11 -2.18 4.67
N LEU A 68 -0.77 -2.63 3.61
CA LEU A 68 -0.32 -2.41 2.25
C LEU A 68 -0.89 -1.08 1.75
N ALA A 69 -0.03 -0.18 1.29
CA ALA A 69 -0.44 1.11 0.74
C ALA A 69 0.17 1.35 -0.65
N ALA A 70 -0.66 1.82 -1.57
CA ALA A 70 -0.22 2.37 -2.85
C ALA A 70 -0.38 3.90 -2.84
N VAL A 71 0.58 4.61 -3.44
CA VAL A 71 0.56 6.07 -3.57
C VAL A 71 0.93 6.52 -4.98
N ASP A 72 0.40 7.67 -5.39
CA ASP A 72 0.84 8.38 -6.60
C ASP A 72 2.11 9.22 -6.35
N PHE A 73 2.61 9.89 -7.40
CA PHE A 73 3.80 10.76 -7.33
C PHE A 73 3.61 12.05 -6.53
N ASP A 74 2.36 12.38 -6.19
CA ASP A 74 1.98 13.46 -5.28
C ASP A 74 1.85 12.97 -3.84
N LEU A 75 2.26 11.73 -3.56
CA LEU A 75 2.19 11.06 -2.26
C LEU A 75 0.77 10.88 -1.73
N ARG A 76 -0.23 10.85 -2.63
CA ARG A 76 -1.62 10.61 -2.26
C ARG A 76 -1.92 9.12 -2.35
N PHE A 77 -2.62 8.60 -1.35
CA PHE A 77 -3.01 7.19 -1.34
C PHE A 77 -3.96 6.87 -2.49
N THR A 78 -3.56 5.89 -3.30
CA THR A 78 -4.33 5.30 -4.39
C THR A 78 -4.81 3.89 -4.07
N TYR A 79 -4.34 3.31 -2.95
CA TYR A 79 -4.92 2.13 -2.30
C TYR A 79 -4.43 1.99 -0.86
N VAL A 80 -5.26 1.48 0.06
CA VAL A 80 -4.86 1.08 1.41
C VAL A 80 -5.60 -0.21 1.79
N LEU A 81 -4.85 -1.23 2.19
CA LEU A 81 -5.35 -2.47 2.77
C LEU A 81 -4.74 -2.66 4.15
N ALA A 82 -5.59 -2.63 5.18
CA ALA A 82 -5.22 -2.87 6.56
C ALA A 82 -5.90 -4.14 7.10
N GLY A 83 -5.54 -4.54 8.32
CA GLY A 83 -6.15 -5.67 9.02
C GLY A 83 -5.44 -7.01 8.81
N TRP A 84 -4.33 -7.04 8.08
CA TRP A 84 -3.48 -8.22 8.01
C TRP A 84 -2.60 -8.34 9.25
N GLU A 85 -2.40 -9.57 9.70
CA GLU A 85 -1.53 -9.87 10.84
C GLU A 85 -0.09 -9.42 10.53
N GLY A 86 0.61 -8.82 11.49
CA GLY A 86 1.98 -8.34 11.28
C GLY A 86 3.04 -9.43 11.11
N SER A 87 2.64 -10.70 11.16
CA SER A 87 3.46 -11.86 10.78
C SER A 87 3.23 -12.27 9.31
N ALA A 88 2.18 -11.74 8.66
CA ALA A 88 1.86 -12.08 7.29
C ALA A 88 2.92 -11.53 6.33
N HIS A 89 3.36 -12.40 5.41
CA HIS A 89 4.31 -12.02 4.37
C HIS A 89 3.68 -11.04 3.38
N ASP A 90 4.43 -10.02 2.96
CA ASP A 90 3.94 -8.95 2.07
C ASP A 90 3.35 -9.50 0.76
N SER A 91 3.87 -10.62 0.25
CA SER A 91 3.31 -11.28 -0.95
C SER A 91 1.89 -11.79 -0.76
N TYR A 92 1.54 -12.29 0.43
CA TYR A 92 0.18 -12.76 0.73
C TYR A 92 -0.77 -11.58 0.86
N VAL A 93 -0.33 -10.50 1.51
CA VAL A 93 -1.11 -9.26 1.64
C VAL A 93 -1.37 -8.64 0.26
N LEU A 94 -0.36 -8.65 -0.62
CA LEU A 94 -0.50 -8.21 -2.00
C LEU A 94 -1.45 -9.09 -2.81
N GLN A 95 -1.36 -10.42 -2.66
CA GLN A 95 -2.26 -11.34 -3.35
C GLN A 95 -3.72 -11.14 -2.92
N ASP A 96 -3.97 -10.93 -1.63
CA ASP A 96 -5.29 -10.56 -1.12
C ASP A 96 -5.77 -9.23 -1.73
N ALA A 97 -4.90 -8.21 -1.73
CA ALA A 97 -5.21 -6.92 -2.34
C ALA A 97 -5.65 -7.04 -3.79
N LEU A 98 -5.02 -7.92 -4.59
CA LEU A 98 -5.35 -8.11 -6.01
C LEU A 98 -6.62 -8.96 -6.23
N SER A 99 -6.89 -9.93 -5.34
CA SER A 99 -8.01 -10.88 -5.51
C SER A 99 -9.37 -10.33 -5.05
N ARG A 100 -9.40 -9.27 -4.24
CA ARG A 100 -10.65 -8.70 -3.72
C ARG A 100 -11.50 -8.07 -4.85
N PRO A 101 -12.84 -8.17 -4.79
CA PRO A 101 -13.73 -7.52 -5.76
C PRO A 101 -13.49 -6.00 -5.86
N ASN A 102 -13.26 -5.34 -4.72
CA ASN A 102 -12.86 -3.93 -4.60
C ASN A 102 -11.37 -3.78 -4.27
N GLY A 103 -10.56 -4.72 -4.75
CA GLY A 103 -9.12 -4.77 -4.52
C GLY A 103 -8.34 -3.74 -5.34
N LEU A 104 -7.01 -3.77 -5.19
CA LEU A 104 -6.07 -2.96 -5.94
C LEU A 104 -6.28 -3.20 -7.45
N LYS A 105 -6.66 -2.16 -8.18
CA LYS A 105 -6.80 -2.17 -9.64
C LYS A 105 -5.62 -1.44 -10.24
N ILE A 106 -4.82 -2.13 -11.05
CA ILE A 106 -3.73 -1.53 -11.82
C ILE A 106 -4.28 -1.36 -13.25
N PRO A 107 -4.34 -0.14 -13.79
CA PRO A 107 -4.79 0.09 -15.16
C PRO A 107 -3.82 -0.55 -16.16
N GLU A 108 -4.35 -0.91 -17.33
CA GLU A 108 -3.55 -1.52 -18.40
C GLU A 108 -2.39 -0.59 -18.81
N GLY A 109 -1.18 -1.13 -18.85
CA GLY A 109 0.05 -0.37 -19.13
C GLY A 109 0.64 0.38 -17.93
N GLY A 110 -0.05 0.43 -16.79
CA GLY A 110 0.47 1.04 -15.56
C GLY A 110 1.33 0.08 -14.73
N ILE A 111 2.43 0.57 -14.17
CA ILE A 111 3.26 -0.18 -13.21
C ILE A 111 3.30 0.51 -11.84
N LEU A 112 3.20 -0.28 -10.77
CA LEU A 112 3.49 0.14 -9.40
C LEU A 112 4.86 -0.38 -9.00
N THR A 113 5.70 0.50 -8.49
CA THR A 113 7.04 0.13 -8.03
C THR A 113 6.99 -0.35 -6.58
N HIS A 114 7.61 -1.49 -6.29
CA HIS A 114 7.77 -2.01 -4.92
C HIS A 114 9.15 -1.65 -4.35
N GLY A 115 9.26 -1.51 -3.02
CA GLY A 115 10.53 -1.29 -2.32
C GLY A 115 10.76 0.13 -1.79
N PHE A 116 9.77 1.01 -1.87
CA PHE A 116 9.81 2.30 -1.18
C PHE A 116 9.34 2.11 0.26
N LYS A 117 10.24 2.15 1.24
CA LYS A 117 9.86 2.06 2.66
C LYS A 117 8.95 3.22 3.06
N MET A 118 7.64 3.01 3.00
CA MET A 118 6.63 3.99 3.38
C MET A 118 6.53 3.96 4.90
N LYS A 119 7.17 4.95 5.54
CA LYS A 119 7.01 5.16 6.99
C LYS A 119 5.68 5.85 7.22
N LEU A 120 4.60 5.07 7.23
CA LEU A 120 3.25 5.51 7.55
C LEU A 120 3.17 5.79 9.06
N SER A 121 3.72 6.93 9.46
CA SER A 121 3.69 7.38 10.85
C SER A 121 2.60 8.42 10.98
N LEU A 122 1.31 8.06 10.86
CA LEU A 122 0.22 9.00 11.13
C LEU A 122 -1.15 8.30 11.35
N VAL A 123 -1.77 8.73 12.45
CA VAL A 123 -3.21 8.68 12.81
C VAL A 123 -3.78 7.33 13.26
N LEU A 124 -3.34 6.86 14.43
CA LEU A 124 -4.21 6.25 15.44
C LEU A 124 -3.73 6.74 16.82
N SER A 125 -4.13 7.94 17.19
CA SER A 125 -4.15 8.40 18.59
C SER A 125 -5.61 8.64 18.97
#